data_AF-A0A0C3FMA9-F1
#
_entry.id   AF-A0A0C3FMA9-F1
#
_cell.length_a   1.000
_cell.length_b   1.000
_cell.length_c   1.000
_cell.angle_alpha   90.00
_cell.angle_beta   90.00
_cell.angle_gamma   90.00
#
_symmetry.space_group_name_H-M   'P 1'
#
loop_
_entity.id
_entity.type
_entity.pdbx_description
1 polymer ?
#
loop_
_entity_poly.entity_id
_entity_poly.type
_entity_poly.pdbx_seq_one_letter_code
_entity_poly.pdbx_strand_id
1 'polypeptide(L)'
;MRDISSVQPFHLDELDNLKDAVEHFTKMISRNGGGSVRLHCSIPTWCPASDIYNDLHDLHDLRTRFLLFIHSLLESLRASGIPASYALAPSSSPLCLVCALHPDLSAFKAKTAAIQVFQGAQNGKRDNVLLGDLEHGPALMIT
;
A
#
# COMPACT_ATOMS: atom_id res chain seq x y z
N MET A 1 -30.80 0.10 -1.49
CA MET A 1 -30.01 0.98 -0.61
C MET A 1 -29.25 0.04 0.32
N ARG A 2 -28.00 -0.31 0.00
CA ARG A 2 -27.21 -1.27 0.80
C ARG A 2 -26.09 -0.49 1.48
N ASP A 3 -25.96 -0.76 2.78
CA ASP A 3 -25.02 -0.19 3.71
C ASP A 3 -23.61 -0.07 3.13
N ILE A 4 -23.08 1.15 3.19
CA ILE A 4 -21.67 1.44 3.04
C ILE A 4 -21.08 1.14 4.41
N SER A 5 -20.67 -0.11 4.64
CA SER A 5 -19.89 -0.48 5.80
C SER A 5 -18.70 0.47 5.86
N SER A 6 -18.59 1.24 6.94
CA SER A 6 -17.43 2.08 7.21
C SER A 6 -16.22 1.17 7.36
N VAL A 7 -15.41 1.05 6.31
CA VAL A 7 -14.11 0.40 6.38
C VAL A 7 -13.23 1.29 7.23
N GLN A 8 -13.08 0.96 8.51
CA GLN A 8 -12.11 1.59 9.39
C GLN A 8 -10.88 0.70 9.49
N PRO A 9 -9.67 1.26 9.42
CA PRO A 9 -8.47 0.49 9.71
C PRO A 9 -8.51 0.06 11.18
N PHE A 10 -8.11 -1.18 11.46
CA PHE A 10 -7.92 -1.63 12.84
C PHE A 10 -6.78 -0.86 13.51
N HIS A 11 -5.78 -0.47 12.72
CA HIS A 11 -4.63 0.32 13.14
C HIS A 11 -4.06 1.09 11.96
N LEU A 12 -3.62 2.33 12.16
CA LEU A 12 -2.93 3.14 11.15
C LEU A 12 -1.67 3.76 11.78
N ASP A 13 -0.51 3.38 11.25
CA ASP A 13 0.80 3.86 11.68
C ASP A 13 1.38 4.81 10.63
N GLU A 14 1.83 5.98 11.06
CA GLU A 14 2.61 6.92 10.26
C GLU A 14 4.10 6.66 10.48
N LEU A 15 4.85 6.41 9.41
CA LEU A 15 6.27 6.08 9.46
C LEU A 15 7.06 7.05 8.59
N ASP A 16 8.00 7.75 9.23
CA ASP A 16 8.86 8.76 8.59
C ASP A 16 9.94 8.15 7.68
N ASN A 17 10.12 6.82 7.70
CA ASN A 17 11.20 6.15 6.99
C ASN A 17 10.74 4.86 6.30
N LEU A 18 11.16 4.74 5.04
CA LEU A 18 10.88 3.62 4.17
C LEU A 18 11.37 2.28 4.74
N LYS A 19 12.56 2.27 5.33
CA LYS A 19 13.15 1.05 5.87
C LYS A 19 12.35 0.50 7.05
N ASP A 20 11.93 1.38 7.95
CA ASP A 20 11.15 1.00 9.12
C ASP A 20 9.77 0.48 8.70
N ALA A 21 9.18 1.09 7.65
CA ALA A 21 7.95 0.61 7.05
C ALA A 21 8.08 -0.79 6.41
N VAL A 22 9.18 -1.06 5.70
CA VAL A 22 9.47 -2.42 5.19
C VAL A 22 9.53 -3.42 6.35
N GLU A 23 10.27 -3.11 7.40
CA GLU A 23 10.42 -4.02 8.56
C GLU A 23 9.09 -4.26 9.28
N HIS A 24 8.29 -3.22 9.52
CA HIS A 24 6.97 -3.34 10.14
C HIS A 24 6.02 -4.17 9.28
N PHE A 25 5.97 -3.90 7.98
CA PHE A 25 5.09 -4.61 7.05
C PHE A 25 5.47 -6.09 6.94
N THR A 26 6.77 -6.40 6.85
CA THR A 26 7.27 -7.78 6.86
C THR A 26 6.88 -8.49 8.17
N LYS A 27 7.03 -7.84 9.33
CA LYS A 27 6.63 -8.41 10.62
C LYS A 27 5.12 -8.70 10.69
N MET A 28 4.28 -7.83 10.15
CA MET A 28 2.83 -8.04 10.09
C MET A 28 2.47 -9.24 9.22
N ILE A 29 3.07 -9.35 8.05
CA ILE A 29 2.85 -10.51 7.16
C ILE A 29 3.28 -11.82 7.85
N SER A 30 4.47 -11.83 8.47
CA SER A 30 4.99 -13.02 9.16
C SER A 30 4.07 -13.52 10.27
N ARG A 31 3.35 -12.62 10.96
CA ARG A 31 2.39 -12.97 12.02
C ARG A 31 1.12 -13.63 11.48
N ASN A 32 0.70 -13.30 10.26
CA ASN A 32 -0.53 -13.80 9.66
C ASN A 32 -0.40 -15.20 9.02
N GLY A 33 0.77 -15.85 9.13
CA GLY A 33 0.99 -17.24 8.74
C GLY A 33 1.94 -17.40 7.54
N GLY A 34 2.79 -18.43 7.59
CA GLY A 34 3.93 -18.67 6.69
C GLY A 34 3.58 -19.20 5.28
N GLY A 35 2.57 -18.61 4.63
CA GLY A 35 2.24 -18.89 3.23
C GLY A 35 3.06 -18.04 2.25
N SER A 36 2.99 -18.38 0.95
CA SER A 36 3.46 -17.46 -0.09
C SER A 36 2.57 -16.23 -0.14
N VAL A 37 3.19 -15.05 -0.27
CA VAL A 37 2.46 -13.77 -0.32
C VAL A 37 2.51 -13.17 -1.72
N ARG A 38 1.36 -12.67 -2.17
CA ARG A 38 1.26 -11.83 -3.37
C ARG A 38 0.89 -10.42 -2.96
N LEU A 39 1.81 -9.49 -3.24
CA LEU A 39 1.61 -8.06 -3.06
C LEU A 39 0.81 -7.51 -4.24
N HIS A 40 -0.32 -6.89 -3.94
CA HIS A 40 -1.15 -6.20 -4.91
C HIS A 40 -0.85 -4.71 -4.85
N CYS A 41 -0.12 -4.25 -5.85
CA CYS A 41 0.36 -2.88 -5.92
C CYS A 41 -0.51 -2.06 -6.87
N SER A 42 -0.75 -0.80 -6.55
CA SER A 42 -1.46 0.17 -7.37
C SER A 42 -0.58 1.38 -7.60
N ILE A 43 -0.40 1.74 -8.87
CA ILE A 43 0.42 2.87 -9.29
C ILE A 43 -0.51 3.96 -9.84
N PRO A 44 -0.41 5.20 -9.35
CA PRO A 44 -1.23 6.31 -9.83
C PRO A 44 -0.94 6.57 -11.31
N THR A 45 -2.00 6.62 -12.12
CA THR A 45 -1.99 7.25 -13.44
C THR A 45 -2.07 8.76 -13.27
N TRP A 46 -1.90 9.53 -14.36
CA TRP A 46 -2.11 10.98 -14.29
C TRP A 46 -3.51 11.28 -13.73
N CYS A 47 -3.56 11.98 -12.60
CA CYS A 47 -4.79 12.33 -11.90
C CYS A 47 -4.83 13.84 -11.69
N PRO A 48 -5.44 14.60 -12.62
CA PRO A 48 -5.42 16.06 -12.60
C PRO A 48 -6.25 16.67 -11.47
N ALA A 49 -7.04 15.86 -10.76
CA ALA A 49 -7.91 16.28 -9.66
C ALA A 49 -7.24 16.21 -8.28
N SER A 50 -5.92 16.02 -8.23
CA SER A 50 -5.18 15.81 -6.98
C SER A 50 -4.14 16.90 -6.76
N ASP A 51 -4.21 17.56 -5.61
CA ASP A 51 -3.22 18.56 -5.16
C ASP A 51 -1.89 17.93 -4.68
N ILE A 52 -1.72 16.61 -4.84
CA ILE A 52 -0.53 15.89 -4.36
C ILE A 52 0.67 16.15 -5.29
N TYR A 53 0.41 16.18 -6.61
CA TYR A 53 1.43 16.32 -7.64
C TYR A 53 1.31 17.69 -8.29
N ASN A 54 2.36 18.50 -8.17
CA ASN A 54 2.36 19.81 -8.83
C ASN A 54 2.65 19.68 -10.32
N ASP A 55 3.40 18.64 -10.71
CA ASP A 55 3.74 18.39 -12.11
C ASP A 55 3.95 16.89 -12.43
N LEU A 56 4.38 16.62 -13.67
CA LEU A 56 4.69 15.28 -14.15
C LEU A 56 5.97 14.69 -13.53
N HIS A 57 6.90 15.54 -13.05
CA HIS A 57 8.13 15.08 -12.40
C HIS A 57 7.82 14.50 -11.03
N ASP A 58 7.01 15.20 -10.22
CA ASP A 58 6.55 14.72 -8.91
C ASP A 58 5.91 13.31 -9.03
N LEU A 59 5.07 13.11 -10.06
CA LEU A 59 4.43 11.82 -10.33
C LEU A 59 5.46 10.76 -10.75
N HIS A 60 6.43 11.10 -11.57
CA HIS A 60 7.49 10.18 -12.00
C HIS A 60 8.38 9.78 -10.83
N ASP A 61 8.75 10.73 -9.97
CA ASP A 61 9.59 10.51 -8.80
C ASP A 61 8.87 9.62 -7.79
N LEU A 62 7.59 9.86 -7.51
CA LEU A 62 6.81 8.96 -6.64
C LEU A 62 6.74 7.54 -7.22
N ARG A 63 6.48 7.38 -8.53
CA ARG A 63 6.45 6.05 -9.17
C ARG A 63 7.79 5.33 -9.01
N THR A 64 8.89 6.05 -9.17
CA THR A 64 10.24 5.52 -9.02
C THR A 64 10.49 5.08 -7.57
N ARG A 65 10.21 5.96 -6.59
CA ARG A 65 10.31 5.63 -5.15
C ARG A 65 9.46 4.42 -4.78
N PHE A 66 8.24 4.35 -5.30
CA PHE A 66 7.31 3.26 -5.04
C PHE A 66 7.79 1.92 -5.60
N LEU A 67 8.36 1.90 -6.80
CA LEU A 67 8.94 0.68 -7.36
C LEU A 67 10.15 0.20 -6.56
N LEU A 68 11.06 1.10 -6.19
CA LEU A 68 12.20 0.79 -5.32
C LEU A 68 11.73 0.21 -3.98
N PHE A 69 10.68 0.80 -3.40
CA PHE A 69 10.07 0.28 -2.18
C PHE A 69 9.55 -1.15 -2.32
N ILE A 70 8.79 -1.45 -3.39
CA ILE A 70 8.27 -2.80 -3.65
C ILE A 70 9.43 -3.80 -3.74
N HIS A 71 10.52 -3.43 -4.40
CA HIS A 71 11.70 -4.28 -4.50
C HIS A 71 12.35 -4.54 -3.13
N SER A 72 12.60 -3.50 -2.33
CA SER A 72 13.14 -3.65 -0.97
C SER A 72 12.22 -4.49 -0.08
N LEU A 73 10.91 -4.33 -0.22
CA LEU A 73 9.93 -5.11 0.53
C LEU A 73 9.95 -6.59 0.14
N LEU A 74 10.01 -6.89 -1.16
CA LEU A 74 10.12 -8.28 -1.64
C LEU A 74 11.43 -8.92 -1.18
N GLU A 75 12.54 -8.19 -1.19
CA GLU A 75 13.82 -8.66 -0.67
C GLU A 75 13.74 -8.96 0.84
N SER A 76 13.16 -8.05 1.63
CA SER A 76 12.95 -8.24 3.07
C SER A 76 12.11 -9.48 3.38
N LEU A 77 11.00 -9.66 2.65
CA LEU A 77 10.13 -10.84 2.81
C LEU A 77 10.87 -12.13 2.47
N ARG A 78 11.58 -12.17 1.35
CA ARG A 78 12.35 -13.35 0.92
C ARG A 78 13.50 -13.66 1.87
N ALA A 79 14.21 -12.65 2.35
CA ALA A 79 15.26 -12.81 3.37
C ALA A 79 14.70 -13.39 4.68
N SER A 80 13.43 -13.12 4.98
CA SER A 80 12.70 -13.69 6.12
C SER A 80 12.12 -15.09 5.84
N GLY A 81 12.45 -15.69 4.69
CA GLY A 81 11.98 -17.02 4.31
C GLY A 81 10.56 -17.05 3.70
N ILE A 82 9.96 -15.91 3.38
CA ILE A 82 8.60 -15.81 2.83
C ILE A 82 8.67 -15.72 1.30
N PRO A 83 8.16 -16.71 0.54
CA PRO A 83 8.08 -16.61 -0.90
C PRO A 83 7.11 -15.50 -1.32
N ALA A 84 7.66 -14.41 -1.87
CA ALA A 84 6.89 -13.22 -2.22
C ALA A 84 6.90 -12.91 -3.72
N SER A 85 5.72 -12.57 -4.26
CA SER A 85 5.49 -12.06 -5.61
C SER A 85 4.71 -10.75 -5.56
N TYR A 86 4.68 -10.00 -6.67
CA TYR A 86 3.89 -8.77 -6.75
C TYR A 86 3.15 -8.66 -8.08
N ALA A 87 2.06 -7.90 -8.08
CA ALA A 87 1.29 -7.53 -9.27
C ALA A 87 1.05 -6.01 -9.26
N LEU A 88 1.47 -5.34 -10.33
CA LEU A 88 1.21 -3.91 -10.54
C LEU A 88 -0.09 -3.71 -11.31
N ALA A 89 -0.90 -2.75 -10.88
CA ALA A 89 -2.05 -2.27 -11.63
C ALA A 89 -2.05 -0.73 -11.69
N PRO A 90 -2.40 -0.14 -12.84
CA PRO A 90 -2.68 1.29 -12.90
C PRO A 90 -3.91 1.65 -12.05
N SER A 91 -3.91 2.84 -11.49
CA SER A 91 -4.98 3.35 -10.63
C SER A 91 -5.30 4.80 -10.97
N SER A 92 -6.59 5.14 -11.02
CA SER A 92 -7.02 6.54 -11.15
C SER A 92 -6.94 7.31 -9.84
N SER A 93 -6.65 6.64 -8.72
CA SER A 93 -6.36 7.29 -7.44
C SER A 93 -4.95 7.87 -7.47
N PRO A 94 -4.71 9.06 -6.88
CA PRO A 94 -3.39 9.66 -6.81
C PRO A 94 -2.56 9.06 -5.65
N LEU A 95 -2.79 7.80 -5.29
CA LEU A 95 -2.12 7.13 -4.17
C LEU A 95 -1.37 5.89 -4.68
N CYS A 96 -0.14 5.73 -4.19
CA CYS A 96 0.66 4.53 -4.35
C CYS A 96 0.33 3.54 -3.22
N LEU A 97 -0.21 2.36 -3.54
CA LEU A 97 -0.70 1.41 -2.53
C LEU A 97 -0.11 0.02 -2.71
N VAL A 98 0.29 -0.61 -1.62
CA VAL A 98 0.65 -2.03 -1.53
C VAL A 98 -0.34 -2.72 -0.60
N CYS A 99 -0.97 -3.80 -1.03
CA CYS A 99 -1.77 -4.66 -0.17
C CYS A 99 -1.22 -6.08 -0.19
N ALA A 100 -0.97 -6.68 0.97
CA ALA A 100 -0.67 -8.11 1.06
C ALA A 100 -1.98 -8.84 1.36
N LEU A 101 -2.48 -9.57 0.37
CA LEU A 101 -3.78 -10.21 0.45
C LEU A 101 -3.63 -11.73 0.49
N HIS A 102 -4.54 -12.37 1.22
CA HIS A 102 -4.70 -13.81 1.09
C HIS A 102 -5.16 -14.17 -0.33
N PRO A 103 -4.69 -15.27 -0.93
CA PRO A 103 -5.07 -15.67 -2.29
C PRO A 103 -6.59 -15.76 -2.55
N ASP A 104 -7.36 -16.03 -1.50
CA ASP A 104 -8.82 -16.21 -1.58
C ASP A 104 -9.62 -14.88 -1.52
N LEU A 105 -8.95 -13.75 -1.26
CA LEU A 105 -9.58 -12.44 -1.13
C LEU A 105 -9.53 -11.64 -2.44
N SER A 106 -10.61 -10.92 -2.73
CA SER A 106 -10.70 -10.07 -3.92
C SER A 106 -9.78 -8.86 -3.80
N ALA A 107 -8.72 -8.84 -4.63
CA ALA A 107 -7.79 -7.72 -4.70
C ALA A 107 -8.45 -6.37 -4.99
N PHE A 108 -9.54 -6.37 -5.75
CA PHE A 108 -10.28 -5.14 -6.04
C PHE A 108 -10.95 -4.56 -4.80
N LYS A 109 -11.63 -5.40 -3.99
CA LYS A 109 -12.31 -4.95 -2.77
C LYS A 109 -11.33 -4.39 -1.75
N ALA A 110 -10.23 -5.11 -1.51
CA ALA A 110 -9.21 -4.68 -0.57
C ALA A 110 -8.50 -3.39 -1.01
N LYS A 111 -8.24 -3.22 -2.31
CA LYS A 111 -7.70 -1.96 -2.83
C LYS A 111 -8.67 -0.80 -2.62
N THR A 112 -9.95 -0.96 -2.92
CA THR A 112 -10.95 0.11 -2.75
C THR A 112 -11.10 0.48 -1.27
N ALA A 113 -11.13 -0.51 -0.38
CA ALA A 113 -11.13 -0.33 1.06
C ALA A 113 -9.89 0.46 1.54
N ALA A 114 -8.70 0.05 1.10
CA ALA A 114 -7.45 0.73 1.41
C ALA A 114 -7.44 2.18 0.91
N ILE A 115 -7.86 2.42 -0.34
CA ILE A 115 -7.96 3.77 -0.91
C ILE A 115 -8.84 4.66 -0.03
N GLN A 116 -10.02 4.20 0.38
CA GLN A 116 -10.94 4.99 1.20
C GLN A 116 -10.33 5.35 2.56
N VAL A 117 -9.70 4.38 3.22
CA VAL A 117 -9.04 4.59 4.51
C VAL A 117 -7.90 5.60 4.38
N PHE A 118 -7.01 5.40 3.41
CA PHE A 118 -5.82 6.21 3.28
C PHE A 118 -6.11 7.62 2.70
N GLN A 119 -7.13 7.77 1.87
CA GLN A 119 -7.61 9.10 1.45
C GLN A 119 -8.14 9.90 2.65
N GLY A 120 -8.86 9.25 3.57
CA GLY A 120 -9.36 9.91 4.79
C GLY A 120 -8.24 10.29 5.78
N ALA A 121 -7.14 9.52 5.81
CA ALA A 121 -5.99 9.76 6.67
C ALA A 121 -4.90 10.65 6.05
N GLN A 122 -5.12 11.13 4.82
CA GLN A 122 -4.12 11.87 4.08
C GLN A 122 -3.96 13.31 4.62
N ASN A 123 -2.84 13.57 5.29
CA ASN A 123 -2.54 14.90 5.87
C ASN A 123 -1.68 15.80 4.97
N GLY A 124 -1.57 15.52 3.66
CA GLY A 124 -0.84 16.36 2.70
C GLY A 124 0.71 16.38 2.85
N LYS A 125 1.28 15.58 3.75
CA LYS A 125 2.73 15.41 3.87
C LYS A 125 3.28 14.56 2.73
N ARG A 126 4.28 15.07 2.03
CA ARG A 126 5.06 14.35 1.02
C ARG A 126 6.06 13.41 1.69
N ASP A 127 6.44 12.33 1.00
CA ASP A 127 7.46 11.37 1.42
C ASP A 127 7.13 10.58 2.70
N ASN A 128 5.85 10.43 2.99
CA ASN A 128 5.40 9.72 4.18
C ASN A 128 4.91 8.31 3.83
N VAL A 129 5.01 7.39 4.78
CA VAL A 129 4.50 6.04 4.63
C VAL A 129 3.42 5.79 5.67
N LEU A 130 2.20 5.52 5.22
CA LEU A 130 1.11 5.10 6.10
C LEU A 130 0.95 3.59 6.01
N LEU A 131 0.94 2.92 7.15
CA LEU A 131 0.77 1.48 7.25
C LEU A 131 -0.56 1.21 7.95
N GLY A 132 -1.39 0.34 7.37
CA GLY A 132 -2.71 0.02 7.89
C GLY A 132 -2.93 -1.47 8.00
N ASP A 133 -3.44 -1.93 9.15
CA ASP A 133 -4.01 -3.27 9.26
C ASP A 133 -5.49 -3.20 8.88
N LEU A 134 -5.82 -3.72 7.70
CA LEU A 134 -7.19 -3.74 7.17
C LEU A 134 -7.80 -5.12 7.36
N GLU A 135 -9.14 -5.20 7.31
CA GLU A 135 -9.88 -6.45 7.39
C GLU A 135 -9.41 -7.53 6.41
N HIS A 136 -8.83 -7.12 5.28
CA HIS A 136 -8.38 -8.01 4.22
C HIS A 136 -6.87 -8.29 4.22
N GLY A 137 -6.15 -7.77 5.22
CA GLY A 137 -4.71 -7.91 5.38
C GLY A 137 -3.98 -6.56 5.43
N PRO A 138 -2.66 -6.59 5.68
CA PRO A 138 -1.88 -5.38 5.81
C PRO A 138 -1.80 -4.63 4.47
N ALA A 139 -1.96 -3.31 4.56
CA ALA A 139 -1.84 -2.39 3.45
C ALA A 139 -0.90 -1.24 3.81
N LEU A 140 -0.31 -0.63 2.79
CA LEU A 140 0.63 0.46 2.95
C LEU A 140 0.46 1.47 1.81
N MET A 141 0.57 2.75 2.15
CA MET A 141 0.55 3.88 1.23
C MET A 141 1.87 4.64 1.28
N ILE A 142 2.33 5.11 0.13
CA ILE A 142 3.43 6.09 0.02
C ILE A 142 2.89 7.38 -0.62
N THR A 143 3.26 8.53 -0.07
CA THR A 143 2.94 9.87 -0.59
C THR A 143 4.12 10.61 -1.20
#